data_AF-A0A942DJX2-F1
#
_entry.id   AF-A0A942DJX2-F1
#
_cell.length_a   1.000
_cell.length_b   1.000
_cell.length_c   1.000
_cell.angle_alpha   90.00
_cell.angle_beta   90.00
_cell.angle_gamma   90.00
#
_symmetry.space_group_name_H-M   'P 1'
#
loop_
_entity.id
_entity.type
_entity.pdbx_description
1 polymer ?
#
loop_
_entity_poly.entity_id
_entity_poly.type
_entity_poly.pdbx_seq_one_letter_code
_entity_poly.pdbx_strand_id
1 'polypeptide(L)'
;MDGLSEYSLAVECSPRGGDAEWRMYAGSGSRSQLLWNYVSCDVLLVYNLVCSSCGDGFNSVSAPAEPISDTWRDSGSGQDTFYRLEALNLPKREPMTPTQENAALLLPKPTSALTGDLAHVQMPTLLQSILMAQMNGRLKIVSNNRGAEVYFKDGIPVHSFTTDTVGEESIFEILTWKEGDFSFEAKVTTDARTIRQNLDSLLLQGMQLIDNATYLRNSGLRPETLMQRKYKNLSEAEFESMVASGAPIPMQIQKKFYRSIDDGKTVQSMLEKLRLPRSQWIPLMCNMMRCDLIALSQSTGAAKSARPALEPKSIDKRAIQNVMMSLRRPETGLFTYPAFLYFLEQEYFRGYRSASPISIVVFQMRMASGNLDPVREPLPLAAVSEAVRRISRVKRHVDMMAHYETFDYALLLPNTKTSGAAIFATRIMKTLAASPLLPGMDMDKLSFAFGIASIPEDFLDLSLLLSAAEVAKNAAMNSPSPIVLYKDIK
;
A
#
# COMPACT_ATOMS: atom_id res chain seq x y z
N MET A 1 -54.77 -13.69 2.16
CA MET A 1 -54.07 -13.50 3.44
C MET A 1 -52.62 -13.26 3.08
N ASP A 2 -52.25 -12.01 2.87
CA ASP A 2 -50.89 -11.66 2.44
C ASP A 2 -49.96 -11.87 3.64
N GLY A 3 -49.11 -12.88 3.53
CA GLY A 3 -48.18 -13.30 4.58
C GLY A 3 -47.06 -12.28 4.73
N LEU A 4 -47.29 -11.23 5.51
CA LEU A 4 -46.25 -10.33 5.98
C LEU A 4 -45.23 -11.15 6.78
N SER A 5 -43.98 -11.13 6.32
CA SER A 5 -42.86 -11.74 7.02
C SER A 5 -42.19 -10.68 7.89
N GLU A 6 -42.06 -10.98 9.18
CA GLU A 6 -41.42 -10.09 10.14
C GLU A 6 -39.90 -10.33 10.14
N TYR A 7 -39.11 -9.26 10.18
CA TYR A 7 -37.66 -9.33 10.25
C TYR A 7 -37.15 -8.42 11.37
N SER A 8 -36.08 -8.82 12.05
CA SER A 8 -35.42 -7.99 13.07
C SER A 8 -33.92 -7.91 12.82
N LEU A 9 -33.33 -6.74 13.07
CA LEU A 9 -31.90 -6.48 12.94
C LEU A 9 -31.36 -6.04 14.31
N ALA A 10 -30.42 -6.79 14.85
CA ALA A 10 -29.71 -6.50 16.09
C ALA A 10 -28.30 -6.00 15.78
N VAL A 11 -27.84 -5.01 16.54
CA VAL A 11 -26.50 -4.43 16.41
C VAL A 11 -25.85 -4.40 17.77
N GLU A 12 -24.66 -4.98 17.88
CA GLU A 12 -23.87 -4.97 19.10
C GLU A 12 -22.55 -4.26 18.85
N CYS A 13 -22.31 -3.20 19.62
CA CYS A 13 -21.09 -2.40 19.56
C CYS A 13 -20.31 -2.56 20.86
N SER A 14 -19.05 -2.96 20.77
CA SER A 14 -18.18 -3.05 21.93
C SER A 14 -17.87 -1.64 22.47
N PRO A 15 -18.08 -1.37 23.77
CA PRO A 15 -17.71 -0.08 24.37
C PRO A 15 -16.20 0.16 24.43
N ARG A 16 -15.36 -0.83 24.06
CA ARG A 16 -13.90 -0.72 23.98
C ARG A 16 -13.38 -0.45 22.56
N GLY A 17 -14.27 -0.17 21.60
CA GLY A 17 -13.95 -0.03 20.18
C GLY A 17 -13.88 -1.37 19.43
N GLY A 18 -14.04 -1.31 18.11
CA GLY A 18 -14.14 -2.46 17.20
C GLY A 18 -15.25 -2.28 16.16
N ASP A 19 -15.29 -3.15 15.16
CA ASP A 19 -16.36 -3.17 14.15
C ASP A 19 -17.68 -3.64 14.79
N ALA A 20 -18.80 -3.02 14.40
CA ALA A 20 -20.12 -3.40 14.90
C ALA A 20 -20.53 -4.78 14.40
N GLU A 21 -21.12 -5.59 15.30
CA GLU A 21 -21.66 -6.90 14.96
C GLU A 21 -23.16 -6.78 14.64
N TRP A 22 -23.54 -7.15 13.42
CA TRP A 22 -24.89 -7.03 12.89
C TRP A 22 -25.51 -8.42 12.73
N ARG A 23 -26.70 -8.64 13.27
CA ARG A 23 -27.43 -9.90 13.21
C ARG A 23 -28.85 -9.69 12.72
N MET A 24 -29.23 -10.31 11.61
CA MET A 24 -30.60 -10.25 11.09
C MET A 24 -31.34 -11.57 11.33
N TYR A 25 -32.59 -11.47 11.74
CA TYR A 25 -33.48 -12.59 12.00
C TYR A 25 -34.77 -12.46 11.17
N ALA A 26 -35.34 -13.60 10.78
CA ALA A 26 -36.69 -13.70 10.23
C ALA A 26 -37.64 -14.36 11.23
N GLY A 27 -38.86 -13.85 11.36
CA GLY A 27 -39.89 -14.29 12.29
C GLY A 27 -39.89 -13.56 13.64
N SER A 28 -40.99 -13.69 14.38
CA SER A 28 -41.18 -13.06 15.70
C SER A 28 -41.05 -14.06 16.85
N GLY A 29 -40.54 -13.59 17.99
CA GLY A 29 -40.47 -14.35 19.24
C GLY A 29 -39.55 -15.57 19.19
N SER A 30 -40.01 -16.68 19.81
CA SER A 30 -39.25 -17.93 19.99
C SER A 30 -39.06 -18.76 18.72
N ARG A 31 -39.57 -18.29 17.57
CA ARG A 31 -39.40 -18.90 16.24
C ARG A 31 -38.52 -18.05 15.31
N SER A 32 -37.82 -17.05 15.85
CA SER A 32 -36.89 -16.23 15.07
C SER A 32 -35.69 -17.04 14.58
N GLN A 33 -35.45 -17.03 13.26
CA GLN A 33 -34.32 -17.69 12.62
C GLN A 33 -33.28 -16.65 12.24
N LEU A 34 -32.03 -16.84 12.68
CA LEU A 34 -30.91 -16.02 12.24
C LEU A 34 -30.66 -16.24 10.74
N LEU A 35 -30.73 -15.17 9.96
CA LEU A 35 -30.43 -15.18 8.52
C LEU A 35 -28.92 -15.01 8.28
N TRP A 36 -28.31 -14.04 8.95
CA TRP A 36 -26.88 -13.77 8.85
C TRP A 36 -26.38 -13.01 10.06
N ASN A 37 -25.07 -13.17 10.30
CA ASN A 37 -24.29 -12.43 11.28
C ASN A 37 -23.05 -11.89 10.56
N TYR A 38 -22.77 -10.59 10.71
CA TYR A 38 -21.65 -9.93 10.05
C TYR A 38 -21.02 -8.87 10.93
N VAL A 39 -19.68 -8.84 10.98
CA VAL A 39 -18.91 -7.81 11.70
C VAL A 39 -18.40 -6.80 10.68
N SER A 40 -18.87 -5.57 10.74
CA SER A 40 -18.50 -4.51 9.78
C SER A 40 -18.81 -3.11 10.28
N CYS A 41 -17.95 -2.16 9.92
CA CYS A 41 -18.22 -0.73 10.01
C CYS A 41 -18.91 -0.15 8.76
N ASP A 42 -19.04 -0.93 7.67
CA ASP A 42 -19.66 -0.52 6.40
C ASP A 42 -21.17 -0.73 6.43
N VAL A 43 -21.92 0.35 6.64
CA VAL A 43 -23.39 0.36 6.70
C VAL A 43 -24.03 0.07 5.34
N LEU A 44 -23.35 0.38 4.22
CA LEU A 44 -23.86 0.15 2.88
C LEU A 44 -23.90 -1.35 2.56
N LEU A 45 -22.87 -2.07 3.00
CA LEU A 45 -22.84 -3.53 2.93
C LEU A 45 -24.00 -4.16 3.71
N VAL A 46 -24.25 -3.68 4.94
CA VAL A 46 -25.36 -4.15 5.79
C VAL A 46 -26.72 -3.87 5.14
N TYR A 47 -26.92 -2.68 4.57
CA TYR A 47 -28.13 -2.33 3.84
C TYR A 47 -28.41 -3.30 2.68
N ASN A 48 -27.38 -3.59 1.88
CA ASN A 48 -27.50 -4.53 0.76
C ASN A 48 -27.85 -5.96 1.24
N LEU A 49 -27.30 -6.40 2.37
CA LEU A 49 -27.62 -7.68 2.99
C LEU A 49 -29.08 -7.74 3.47
N VAL A 50 -29.60 -6.66 4.07
CA VAL A 50 -31.01 -6.55 4.48
C VAL A 50 -31.93 -6.63 3.26
N CYS A 51 -31.65 -5.84 2.21
CA CYS A 51 -32.45 -5.85 0.98
C CYS A 51 -32.49 -7.24 0.33
N SER A 52 -31.35 -7.93 0.27
CA SER A 52 -31.27 -9.29 -0.26
C SER A 52 -32.04 -10.31 0.58
N SER A 53 -32.22 -10.06 1.88
CA SER A 53 -32.83 -11.01 2.83
C SER A 53 -34.36 -10.94 2.87
N CYS A 54 -34.95 -9.84 2.39
CA CYS A 54 -36.40 -9.62 2.36
C CYS A 54 -37.09 -10.11 1.08
N GLY A 55 -36.35 -10.71 0.13
CA GLY A 55 -36.90 -11.30 -1.09
C GLY A 55 -37.11 -10.31 -2.26
N ASP A 56 -36.78 -10.78 -3.47
CA ASP A 56 -36.73 -10.01 -4.72
C ASP A 56 -38.10 -9.50 -5.19
N GLY A 57 -38.26 -8.18 -5.18
CA GLY A 57 -39.41 -7.47 -5.71
C GLY A 57 -39.19 -5.97 -5.93
N PHE A 58 -37.95 -5.53 -6.13
CA PHE A 58 -37.69 -4.21 -6.71
C PHE A 58 -37.04 -4.39 -8.07
N ASN A 59 -37.89 -4.58 -9.08
CA ASN A 59 -37.61 -4.01 -10.39
C ASN A 59 -37.16 -2.57 -10.17
N SER A 60 -36.10 -2.17 -10.87
CA SER A 60 -35.76 -0.78 -11.08
C SER A 60 -37.00 -0.05 -11.63
N VAL A 61 -37.81 0.51 -10.75
CA VAL A 61 -38.78 1.51 -11.14
C VAL A 61 -37.93 2.73 -11.43
N SER A 62 -37.68 2.95 -12.72
CA SER A 62 -37.44 4.27 -13.27
C SER A 62 -38.64 5.14 -12.89
N ALA A 63 -38.65 5.65 -11.66
CA ALA A 63 -39.49 6.77 -11.30
C ALA A 63 -38.88 8.00 -11.99
N PRO A 64 -39.69 8.85 -12.66
CA PRO A 64 -39.20 10.16 -13.04
C PRO A 64 -38.71 10.83 -11.76
N ALA A 65 -37.48 11.34 -11.78
CA ALA A 65 -36.85 11.92 -10.61
C ALA A 65 -37.74 13.04 -10.07
N GLU A 66 -38.51 12.75 -9.03
CA GLU A 66 -39.00 13.80 -8.16
C GLU A 66 -37.78 14.40 -7.46
N PRO A 67 -37.65 15.73 -7.43
CA PRO A 67 -36.53 16.37 -6.77
C PRO A 67 -36.56 15.96 -5.30
N ILE A 68 -35.54 15.19 -4.89
CA ILE A 68 -35.30 14.85 -3.49
C ILE A 68 -35.25 16.18 -2.73
N SER A 69 -36.17 16.37 -1.79
CA SER A 69 -36.18 17.58 -0.97
C SER A 69 -34.86 17.68 -0.20
N ASP A 70 -34.25 18.86 -0.26
CA ASP A 70 -32.97 19.22 0.38
C ASP A 70 -32.95 19.04 1.92
N THR A 71 -34.02 18.54 2.53
CA THR A 71 -34.19 18.36 3.96
C THR A 71 -33.47 17.15 4.56
N TRP A 72 -32.90 16.24 3.75
CA TRP A 72 -32.11 15.09 4.23
C TRP A 72 -30.60 15.23 4.02
N ARG A 73 -30.14 16.38 3.50
CA ARG A 73 -28.73 16.74 3.53
C ARG A 73 -28.40 17.50 4.81
N ASP A 74 -27.63 16.82 5.65
CA ASP A 74 -26.76 17.39 6.66
C ASP A 74 -27.42 18.03 7.90
N SER A 75 -27.81 17.16 8.84
CA SER A 75 -27.83 17.48 10.28
C SER A 75 -26.58 16.92 10.99
N GLY A 76 -25.54 16.55 10.24
CA GLY A 76 -24.39 15.79 10.71
C GLY A 76 -23.16 16.62 11.05
N SER A 77 -23.18 17.94 10.84
CA SER A 77 -22.06 18.83 11.18
C SER A 77 -21.69 18.92 12.67
N GLY A 78 -22.41 18.20 13.56
CA GLY A 78 -22.17 18.21 15.00
C GLY A 78 -21.87 16.85 15.68
N GLN A 79 -22.03 15.70 15.02
CA GLN A 79 -21.99 14.39 15.70
C GLN A 79 -20.67 13.63 15.66
N ASP A 80 -19.68 14.08 14.88
CA ASP A 80 -18.33 13.48 14.89
C ASP A 80 -17.46 13.94 16.08
N THR A 81 -18.09 14.37 17.17
CA THR A 81 -17.42 14.85 18.39
C THR A 81 -17.16 13.77 19.44
N PHE A 82 -17.63 12.54 19.25
CA PHE A 82 -17.39 11.46 20.22
C PHE A 82 -15.91 11.04 20.28
N TYR A 83 -15.21 11.04 19.13
CA TYR A 83 -13.76 10.72 19.09
C TYR A 83 -12.85 11.92 19.42
N ARG A 84 -13.41 13.12 19.60
CA ARG A 84 -12.67 14.34 19.96
C ARG A 84 -12.29 14.38 21.45
N LEU A 85 -13.03 13.67 22.32
CA LEU A 85 -12.84 13.78 23.78
C LEU A 85 -11.67 12.93 24.32
N GLU A 86 -11.35 11.78 23.73
CA GLU A 86 -10.24 10.95 24.23
C GLU A 86 -8.86 11.56 23.92
N ALA A 87 -8.74 12.32 22.83
CA ALA A 87 -7.51 13.04 22.50
C ALA A 87 -7.27 14.29 23.38
N LEU A 88 -8.33 14.86 24.00
CA LEU A 88 -8.24 16.04 24.85
C LEU A 88 -7.89 15.73 26.31
N ASN A 89 -7.95 14.46 26.74
CA ASN A 89 -7.68 14.03 28.11
C ASN A 89 -6.30 13.40 28.34
N LEU A 90 -5.42 13.41 27.32
CA LEU A 90 -4.01 13.08 27.53
C LEU A 90 -3.29 14.29 28.15
N PRO A 91 -2.56 14.13 29.27
CA PRO A 91 -1.79 15.23 29.84
C PRO A 91 -0.81 15.77 28.79
N LYS A 92 -0.84 17.10 28.58
CA LYS A 92 0.09 17.83 27.72
C LYS A 92 1.53 17.45 28.08
N ARG A 93 2.22 16.71 27.21
CA ARG A 93 3.67 16.57 27.28
C ARG A 93 4.30 17.83 26.72
N GLU A 94 5.04 18.54 27.55
CA GLU A 94 5.89 19.65 27.11
C GLU A 94 6.93 19.16 26.09
N PRO A 95 7.32 20.02 25.12
CA PRO A 95 8.34 19.67 24.14
C PRO A 95 9.70 19.48 24.84
N MET A 96 10.17 18.23 24.89
CA MET A 96 11.51 17.93 25.42
C MET A 96 12.57 18.33 24.39
N THR A 97 13.48 19.20 24.79
CA THR A 97 14.76 19.43 24.12
C THR A 97 15.58 18.13 24.10
N PRO A 98 16.30 17.84 23.01
CA PRO A 98 17.06 16.59 22.89
C PRO A 98 18.37 16.70 23.68
N THR A 99 18.35 16.32 24.97
CA THR A 99 19.57 16.01 25.72
C THR A 99 19.96 14.56 25.48
N GLN A 100 21.26 14.32 25.26
CA GLN A 100 21.87 13.03 24.84
C GLN A 100 21.67 11.84 25.80
N GLU A 101 20.91 11.99 26.89
CA GLU A 101 20.68 10.93 27.89
C GLU A 101 19.37 10.14 27.68
N ASN A 102 18.45 10.59 26.83
CA ASN A 102 17.14 9.94 26.65
C ASN A 102 17.09 8.84 25.57
N ALA A 103 18.20 8.54 24.90
CA ALA A 103 18.27 7.40 23.96
C ALA A 103 18.24 6.02 24.68
N ALA A 104 18.43 5.99 26.00
CA ALA A 104 18.55 4.75 26.77
C ALA A 104 17.22 4.18 27.31
N LEU A 105 16.06 4.83 27.09
CA LEU A 105 14.80 4.47 27.75
C LEU A 105 13.69 3.91 26.84
N LEU A 106 14.00 3.56 25.58
CA LEU A 106 13.09 2.80 24.70
C LEU A 106 13.48 1.31 24.54
N LEU A 107 14.48 0.84 25.28
CA LEU A 107 14.73 -0.59 25.40
C LEU A 107 13.82 -1.16 26.50
N PRO A 108 13.18 -2.33 26.28
CA PRO A 108 12.57 -3.07 27.37
C PRO A 108 13.62 -3.24 28.47
N LYS A 109 13.27 -2.89 29.72
CA LYS A 109 14.11 -3.23 30.88
C LYS A 109 14.41 -4.74 30.84
N PRO A 110 15.64 -5.18 31.11
CA PRO A 110 16.05 -6.58 30.94
C PRO A 110 15.53 -7.42 32.12
N THR A 111 14.23 -7.71 32.13
CA THR A 111 13.62 -8.69 33.05
C THR A 111 12.34 -9.36 32.51
N SER A 112 11.72 -8.89 31.42
CA SER A 112 10.62 -9.63 30.77
C SER A 112 11.11 -10.22 29.45
N ALA A 113 10.94 -11.53 29.25
CA ALA A 113 11.29 -12.23 28.03
C ALA A 113 10.78 -11.47 26.79
N LEU A 114 11.64 -11.27 25.78
CA LEU A 114 11.25 -10.66 24.50
C LEU A 114 10.38 -11.68 23.77
N THR A 115 9.06 -11.59 23.97
CA THR A 115 8.03 -12.46 23.37
C THR A 115 7.00 -11.62 22.64
N GLY A 116 6.46 -12.11 21.54
CA GLY A 116 5.42 -11.42 20.79
C GLY A 116 5.01 -12.15 19.52
N ASP A 117 4.25 -11.45 18.67
CA ASP A 117 3.73 -11.96 17.40
C ASP A 117 4.32 -11.17 16.23
N LEU A 118 4.77 -11.89 15.21
CA LEU A 118 5.31 -11.35 13.96
C LEU A 118 4.30 -10.56 13.14
N ALA A 119 3.00 -10.71 13.38
CA ALA A 119 1.98 -9.85 12.80
C ALA A 119 2.11 -8.39 13.26
N HIS A 120 2.60 -8.16 14.49
CA HIS A 120 2.78 -6.84 15.07
C HIS A 120 4.21 -6.30 14.91
N VAL A 121 5.21 -7.18 14.90
CA VAL A 121 6.63 -6.81 14.76
C VAL A 121 7.24 -7.58 13.60
N GLN A 122 7.58 -6.89 12.52
CA GLN A 122 8.20 -7.52 11.36
C GLN A 122 9.56 -8.13 11.71
N MET A 123 9.86 -9.33 11.17
CA MET A 123 11.13 -10.04 11.38
C MET A 123 12.40 -9.18 11.18
N PRO A 124 12.52 -8.33 10.14
CA PRO A 124 13.69 -7.47 9.97
C PRO A 124 13.91 -6.53 11.16
N THR A 125 12.85 -5.90 11.66
CA THR A 125 12.88 -5.00 12.81
C THR A 125 13.27 -5.75 14.08
N LEU A 126 12.81 -6.98 14.25
CA LEU A 126 13.16 -7.83 15.38
C LEU A 126 14.64 -8.23 15.38
N LEU A 127 15.19 -8.61 14.22
CA LEU A 127 16.63 -8.90 14.12
C LEU A 127 17.49 -7.66 14.37
N GLN A 128 17.05 -6.49 13.87
CA GLN A 128 17.72 -5.21 14.13
C GLN A 128 17.68 -4.82 15.61
N SER A 129 16.56 -5.00 16.30
CA SER A 129 16.46 -4.64 17.72
C SER A 129 17.39 -5.49 18.59
N ILE A 130 17.53 -6.79 18.29
CA ILE A 130 18.48 -7.70 18.94
C ILE A 130 19.93 -7.24 18.73
N LEU A 131 20.26 -6.78 17.52
CA LEU A 131 21.59 -6.23 17.21
C LEU A 131 21.85 -4.93 17.98
N MET A 132 20.92 -3.97 17.95
CA MET A 132 21.07 -2.68 18.63
C MET A 132 21.17 -2.84 20.16
N ALA A 133 20.47 -3.82 20.73
CA ALA A 133 20.51 -4.14 22.15
C ALA A 133 21.68 -5.09 22.53
N GLN A 134 22.51 -5.50 21.57
CA GLN A 134 23.64 -6.42 21.77
C GLN A 134 23.26 -7.70 22.53
N MET A 135 22.07 -8.23 22.28
CA MET A 135 21.52 -9.34 23.07
C MET A 135 22.26 -10.66 22.76
N ASN A 136 22.46 -11.45 23.81
CA ASN A 136 23.08 -12.77 23.76
C ASN A 136 22.06 -13.85 24.14
N GLY A 137 21.79 -14.80 23.25
CA GLY A 137 20.76 -15.80 23.48
C GLY A 137 20.23 -16.46 22.21
N ARG A 138 19.08 -17.12 22.36
CA ARG A 138 18.36 -17.79 21.28
C ARG A 138 17.00 -17.14 21.06
N LEU A 139 16.70 -16.78 19.82
CA LEU A 139 15.35 -16.47 19.35
C LEU A 139 14.70 -17.74 18.79
N LYS A 140 13.55 -18.11 19.33
CA LYS A 140 12.66 -19.14 18.79
C LYS A 140 11.49 -18.49 18.08
N ILE A 141 11.12 -19.05 16.95
CA ILE A 141 9.99 -18.60 16.13
C ILE A 141 9.16 -19.81 15.75
N VAL A 142 7.85 -19.74 15.93
CA VAL A 142 6.90 -20.79 15.57
C VAL A 142 5.83 -20.20 14.66
N SER A 143 5.71 -20.74 13.44
CA SER A 143 4.73 -20.29 12.44
C SER A 143 4.17 -21.48 11.68
N ASN A 144 2.84 -21.67 11.68
CA ASN A 144 2.15 -22.68 10.88
C ASN A 144 2.79 -24.09 10.94
N ASN A 145 3.05 -24.58 12.16
CA ASN A 145 3.69 -25.87 12.44
C ASN A 145 5.15 -26.00 11.94
N ARG A 146 5.82 -24.87 11.64
CA ARG A 146 7.25 -24.79 11.36
C ARG A 146 7.94 -24.03 12.48
N GLY A 147 9.10 -24.54 12.89
CA GLY A 147 9.94 -23.92 13.91
C GLY A 147 11.21 -23.39 13.29
N ALA A 148 11.71 -22.28 13.82
CA ALA A 148 13.02 -21.75 13.52
C ALA A 148 13.72 -21.28 14.80
N GLU A 149 15.03 -21.49 14.85
CA GLU A 149 15.89 -20.98 15.92
C GLU A 149 17.00 -20.12 15.32
N VAL A 150 17.30 -19.02 15.99
CA VAL A 150 18.41 -18.12 15.66
C VAL A 150 19.19 -17.83 16.94
N TYR A 151 20.50 -18.06 16.90
CA TYR A 151 21.40 -17.85 18.02
C TYR A 151 22.23 -16.60 17.78
N PHE A 152 22.36 -15.78 18.82
CA PHE A 152 23.00 -14.47 18.77
C PHE A 152 24.15 -14.40 19.76
N LYS A 153 25.24 -13.78 19.31
CA LYS A 153 26.37 -13.36 20.14
C LYS A 153 26.63 -11.88 19.92
N ASP A 154 26.58 -11.09 20.98
CA ASP A 154 26.71 -9.63 20.97
C ASP A 154 25.72 -8.96 19.98
N GLY A 155 24.49 -9.49 19.91
CA GLY A 155 23.45 -9.07 18.98
C GLY A 155 23.63 -9.57 17.53
N ILE A 156 24.75 -10.20 17.20
CA ILE A 156 25.06 -10.68 15.85
C ILE A 156 24.59 -12.14 15.72
N PRO A 157 23.81 -12.49 14.67
CA PRO A 157 23.40 -13.87 14.46
C PRO A 157 24.61 -14.74 14.05
N VAL A 158 24.85 -15.82 14.79
CA VAL A 158 26.00 -16.73 14.56
C VAL A 158 25.57 -18.08 13.97
N HIS A 159 24.36 -18.53 14.30
CA HIS A 159 23.81 -19.79 13.86
C HIS A 159 22.29 -19.67 13.74
N SER A 160 21.72 -20.33 12.75
CA SER A 160 20.27 -20.47 12.63
C SER A 160 19.95 -21.80 11.96
N PHE A 161 18.76 -22.32 12.23
CA PHE A 161 18.18 -23.43 11.50
C PHE A 161 16.64 -23.37 11.52
N THR A 162 16.03 -23.89 10.47
CA THR A 162 14.61 -24.26 10.40
C THR A 162 14.49 -25.78 10.31
N THR A 163 13.29 -26.30 10.13
CA THR A 163 13.07 -27.73 9.86
C THR A 163 13.86 -28.24 8.64
N ASP A 164 14.01 -27.38 7.60
CA ASP A 164 14.53 -27.79 6.29
C ASP A 164 15.89 -27.16 5.93
N THR A 165 16.29 -26.08 6.60
CA THR A 165 17.47 -25.30 6.21
C THR A 165 18.33 -24.90 7.41
N VAL A 166 19.61 -24.62 7.18
CA VAL A 166 20.58 -24.22 8.20
C VAL A 166 21.40 -23.04 7.70
N GLY A 167 21.75 -22.11 8.61
CA GLY A 167 22.62 -20.97 8.36
C GLY A 167 21.91 -19.79 7.74
N GLU A 168 22.48 -19.23 6.69
CA GLU A 168 21.95 -18.02 6.05
C GLU A 168 20.60 -18.31 5.34
N GLU A 169 20.43 -19.54 4.84
CA GLU A 169 19.19 -19.98 4.21
C GLU A 169 17.99 -19.98 5.18
N SER A 170 18.21 -20.35 6.44
CA SER A 170 17.15 -20.30 7.45
C SER A 170 16.80 -18.86 7.82
N ILE A 171 17.76 -17.93 7.79
CA ILE A 171 17.50 -16.49 7.94
C ILE A 171 16.63 -15.98 6.79
N PHE A 172 16.98 -16.32 5.54
CA PHE A 172 16.17 -15.92 4.38
C PHE A 172 14.76 -16.49 4.43
N GLU A 173 14.62 -17.73 4.91
CA GLU A 173 13.30 -18.35 5.08
C GLU A 173 12.43 -17.59 6.09
N ILE A 174 12.93 -17.35 7.32
CA ILE A 174 12.16 -16.67 8.37
C ILE A 174 11.83 -15.21 8.01
N LEU A 175 12.69 -14.54 7.25
CA LEU A 175 12.40 -13.19 6.74
C LEU A 175 11.17 -13.15 5.83
N THR A 176 10.80 -14.28 5.21
CA THR A 176 9.57 -14.37 4.40
C THR A 176 8.31 -14.72 5.20
N TRP A 177 8.42 -14.97 6.51
CA TRP A 177 7.27 -15.28 7.35
C TRP A 177 6.54 -13.99 7.74
N LYS A 178 5.20 -14.00 7.65
CA LYS A 178 4.34 -12.82 7.94
C LYS A 178 3.62 -12.91 9.27
N GLU A 179 3.56 -14.10 9.85
CA GLU A 179 2.78 -14.44 11.04
C GLU A 179 3.58 -15.48 11.83
N GLY A 180 3.46 -15.46 13.15
CA GLY A 180 4.08 -16.45 14.03
C GLY A 180 4.46 -15.87 15.37
N ASP A 181 4.50 -16.74 16.38
CA ASP A 181 4.92 -16.35 17.72
C ASP A 181 6.44 -16.44 17.84
N PHE A 182 7.06 -15.47 18.49
CA PHE A 182 8.47 -15.48 18.80
C PHE A 182 8.74 -15.36 20.30
N SER A 183 9.85 -15.95 20.74
CA SER A 183 10.34 -15.84 22.12
C SER A 183 11.86 -15.82 22.15
N PHE A 184 12.43 -14.94 22.97
CA PHE A 184 13.87 -14.86 23.17
C PHE A 184 14.27 -15.44 24.52
N GLU A 185 15.19 -16.39 24.49
CA GLU A 185 15.77 -17.04 25.65
C GLU A 185 17.20 -16.53 25.85
N ALA A 186 17.39 -15.68 26.85
CA ALA A 186 18.71 -15.15 27.19
C ALA A 186 19.63 -16.25 27.72
N LYS A 187 20.94 -16.07 27.53
CA LYS A 187 22.02 -16.97 28.02
C LYS A 187 22.06 -18.37 27.38
N VAL A 188 21.23 -18.64 26.37
CA VAL A 188 21.35 -19.84 25.54
C VAL A 188 22.42 -19.59 24.47
N THR A 189 23.49 -20.37 24.49
CA THR A 189 24.62 -20.25 23.56
C THR A 189 24.73 -21.47 22.66
N THR A 190 25.50 -21.34 21.58
CA THR A 190 25.83 -22.44 20.66
C THR A 190 27.29 -22.35 20.26
N ASP A 191 27.91 -23.50 20.03
CA ASP A 191 29.27 -23.59 19.48
C ASP A 191 29.27 -23.62 17.94
N ALA A 192 28.10 -23.82 17.33
CA ALA A 192 27.96 -23.82 15.88
C ALA A 192 28.04 -22.40 15.31
N ARG A 193 28.75 -22.24 14.18
CA ARG A 193 28.78 -21.00 13.41
C ARG A 193 28.48 -21.27 11.96
N THR A 194 27.26 -20.98 11.55
CA THR A 194 26.77 -21.23 10.17
C THR A 194 26.42 -19.95 9.42
N ILE A 195 26.36 -18.81 10.11
CA ILE A 195 26.14 -17.50 9.50
C ILE A 195 27.49 -16.80 9.38
N ARG A 196 27.84 -16.39 8.15
CA ARG A 196 29.14 -15.76 7.84
C ARG A 196 28.98 -14.30 7.43
N GLN A 197 27.88 -13.97 6.75
CA GLN A 197 27.53 -12.62 6.35
C GLN A 197 27.10 -11.75 7.53
N ASN A 198 27.24 -10.44 7.40
CA ASN A 198 26.71 -9.50 8.37
C ASN A 198 25.19 -9.40 8.26
N LEU A 199 24.53 -8.96 9.35
CA LEU A 199 23.08 -8.87 9.38
C LEU A 199 22.55 -7.92 8.30
N ASP A 200 23.20 -6.77 8.06
CA ASP A 200 22.74 -5.80 7.05
C ASP A 200 22.68 -6.38 5.63
N SER A 201 23.68 -7.18 5.23
CA SER A 201 23.67 -7.85 3.92
C SER A 201 22.58 -8.90 3.82
N LEU A 202 22.37 -9.67 4.91
CA LEU A 202 21.28 -10.65 4.98
C LEU A 202 19.91 -9.98 4.91
N LEU A 203 19.73 -8.85 5.58
CA LEU A 203 18.48 -8.08 5.54
C LEU A 203 18.23 -7.49 4.15
N LEU A 204 19.25 -6.91 3.51
CA LEU A 204 19.12 -6.37 2.15
C LEU A 204 18.71 -7.45 1.14
N GLN A 205 19.38 -8.60 1.17
CA GLN A 205 19.04 -9.75 0.32
C GLN A 205 17.64 -10.30 0.67
N GLY A 206 17.30 -10.36 1.96
CA GLY A 206 16.00 -10.78 2.42
C GLY A 206 14.86 -9.86 1.95
N MET A 207 15.06 -8.54 1.94
CA MET A 207 14.06 -7.60 1.41
C MET A 207 13.80 -7.85 -0.08
N GLN A 208 14.85 -8.02 -0.88
CA GLN A 208 14.72 -8.37 -2.29
C GLN A 208 14.00 -9.71 -2.48
N LEU A 209 14.24 -10.68 -1.59
CA LEU A 209 13.56 -11.97 -1.60
C LEU A 209 12.06 -11.85 -1.29
N ILE A 210 11.68 -11.02 -0.31
CA ILE A 210 10.28 -10.74 0.05
C ILE A 210 9.54 -10.08 -1.12
N ASP A 211 10.16 -9.11 -1.79
CA ASP A 211 9.59 -8.45 -2.96
C ASP A 211 9.36 -9.44 -4.10
N ASN A 212 10.35 -10.29 -4.39
CA ASN A 212 10.23 -11.34 -5.40
C ASN A 212 9.16 -12.37 -5.04
N ALA A 213 9.07 -12.79 -3.77
CA ALA A 213 8.03 -13.70 -3.30
C ALA A 213 6.62 -13.08 -3.44
N THR A 214 6.51 -11.78 -3.14
CA THR A 214 5.26 -11.02 -3.28
C THR A 214 4.87 -10.88 -4.74
N TYR A 215 5.82 -10.61 -5.64
CA TYR A 215 5.60 -10.59 -7.08
C TYR A 215 5.03 -11.92 -7.59
N LEU A 216 5.69 -13.05 -7.27
CA LEU A 216 5.23 -14.37 -7.70
C LEU A 216 3.82 -14.69 -7.20
N ARG A 217 3.53 -14.39 -5.92
CA ARG A 217 2.20 -14.57 -5.33
C ARG A 217 1.15 -13.74 -6.06
N ASN A 218 1.45 -12.47 -6.35
CA ASN A 218 0.55 -11.58 -7.07
C ASN A 218 0.38 -11.99 -8.55
N SER A 219 1.37 -12.66 -9.14
CA SER A 219 1.27 -13.29 -10.46
C SER A 219 0.50 -14.63 -10.46
N GLY A 220 -0.06 -15.05 -9.32
CA GLY A 220 -0.90 -16.24 -9.22
C GLY A 220 -0.15 -17.54 -8.92
N LEU A 221 1.11 -17.46 -8.49
CA LEU A 221 1.87 -18.63 -8.06
C LEU A 221 1.30 -19.21 -6.75
N ARG A 222 0.95 -20.49 -6.79
CA ARG A 222 0.63 -21.33 -5.64
C ARG A 222 1.39 -22.67 -5.77
N PRO A 223 1.57 -23.43 -4.68
CA PRO A 223 2.23 -24.74 -4.73
C PRO A 223 1.66 -25.67 -5.81
N GLU A 224 0.34 -25.63 -6.01
CA GLU A 224 -0.44 -26.42 -6.96
C GLU A 224 -0.48 -25.87 -8.40
N THR A 225 0.08 -24.68 -8.64
CA THR A 225 0.11 -24.06 -9.97
C THR A 225 0.97 -24.89 -10.92
N LEU A 226 0.52 -25.05 -12.17
CA LEU A 226 1.31 -25.70 -13.23
C LEU A 226 2.24 -24.67 -13.87
N MET A 227 3.46 -25.11 -14.14
CA MET A 227 4.44 -24.29 -14.84
C MET A 227 4.59 -24.81 -16.27
N GLN A 228 4.51 -23.91 -17.25
CA GLN A 228 4.66 -24.25 -18.66
C GLN A 228 5.78 -23.44 -19.28
N ARG A 229 6.58 -24.10 -20.12
CA ARG A 229 7.56 -23.40 -20.95
C ARG A 229 6.83 -22.74 -22.11
N LYS A 230 7.08 -21.45 -22.32
CA LYS A 230 6.47 -20.71 -23.44
C LYS A 230 6.99 -21.18 -24.80
N TYR A 231 8.25 -21.60 -24.84
CA TYR A 231 8.95 -22.06 -26.03
C TYR A 231 9.32 -23.54 -25.87
N LYS A 232 8.74 -24.41 -26.71
CA LYS A 232 9.02 -25.86 -26.66
C LYS A 232 10.41 -26.22 -27.22
N ASN A 233 10.87 -25.45 -28.21
CA ASN A 233 12.12 -25.69 -28.95
C ASN A 233 13.01 -24.44 -28.93
N LEU A 234 13.42 -24.00 -27.74
CA LEU A 234 14.34 -22.87 -27.57
C LEU A 234 15.79 -23.37 -27.60
N SER A 235 16.64 -22.81 -28.47
CA SER A 235 18.06 -23.16 -28.49
C SER A 235 18.79 -22.61 -27.26
N GLU A 236 19.96 -23.17 -26.93
CA GLU A 236 20.75 -22.67 -25.80
C GLU A 236 21.19 -21.22 -25.98
N ALA A 237 21.58 -20.83 -27.20
CA ALA A 237 22.02 -19.47 -27.51
C ALA A 237 20.87 -18.46 -27.38
N GLU A 238 19.66 -18.82 -27.82
CA GLU A 238 18.47 -17.98 -27.66
C GLU A 238 18.09 -17.84 -26.17
N PHE A 239 18.12 -18.94 -25.41
CA PHE A 239 17.89 -18.90 -23.97
C PHE A 239 18.87 -17.95 -23.26
N GLU A 240 20.17 -18.09 -23.55
CA GLU A 240 21.22 -17.24 -22.98
C GLU A 240 20.99 -15.76 -23.30
N SER A 241 20.63 -15.44 -24.55
CA SER A 241 20.29 -14.08 -24.97
C SER A 241 19.09 -13.52 -24.22
N MET A 242 18.04 -14.32 -24.02
CA MET A 242 16.83 -13.89 -23.30
C MET A 242 17.10 -13.61 -21.82
N VAL A 243 17.86 -14.49 -21.14
CA VAL A 243 18.17 -14.29 -19.71
C VAL A 243 19.28 -13.28 -19.45
N ALA A 244 20.09 -12.92 -20.46
CA ALA A 244 21.16 -11.93 -20.32
C ALA A 244 20.64 -10.53 -19.93
N SER A 245 19.40 -10.21 -20.31
CA SER A 245 18.71 -8.98 -19.91
C SER A 245 18.08 -9.02 -18.50
N GLY A 246 18.12 -10.20 -17.86
CA GLY A 246 17.50 -10.46 -16.57
C GLY A 246 18.43 -10.26 -15.36
N ALA A 247 18.03 -10.80 -14.22
CA ALA A 247 18.80 -10.77 -12.98
C ALA A 247 20.12 -11.57 -13.12
N PRO A 248 21.21 -11.14 -12.44
CA PRO A 248 22.53 -11.76 -12.54
C PRO A 248 22.59 -13.09 -11.76
N ILE A 249 21.94 -14.13 -12.30
CA ILE A 249 21.89 -15.47 -11.73
C ILE A 249 22.81 -16.39 -12.54
N PRO A 250 23.60 -17.30 -11.92
CA PRO A 250 24.52 -18.17 -12.67
C PRO A 250 23.82 -18.97 -13.78
N MET A 251 24.35 -18.91 -15.00
CA MET A 251 23.70 -19.50 -16.18
C MET A 251 23.40 -21.00 -16.03
N GLN A 252 24.28 -21.74 -15.35
CA GLN A 252 24.10 -23.18 -15.13
C GLN A 252 22.83 -23.50 -14.34
N ILE A 253 22.54 -22.75 -13.28
CA ILE A 253 21.35 -22.99 -12.46
C ILE A 253 20.08 -22.54 -13.21
N GLN A 254 20.17 -21.48 -14.02
CA GLN A 254 19.08 -21.04 -14.89
C GLN A 254 18.69 -22.11 -15.92
N LYS A 255 19.68 -22.67 -16.64
CA LYS A 255 19.44 -23.76 -17.61
C LYS A 255 18.89 -25.01 -16.94
N LYS A 256 19.44 -25.41 -15.78
CA LYS A 256 18.97 -26.57 -15.02
C LYS A 256 17.52 -26.38 -14.55
N PHE A 257 17.18 -25.20 -14.04
CA PHE A 257 15.83 -24.86 -13.63
C PHE A 257 14.87 -24.93 -14.82
N TYR A 258 15.19 -24.25 -15.93
CA TYR A 258 14.33 -24.23 -17.12
C TYR A 258 14.08 -25.63 -17.72
N ARG A 259 15.11 -26.48 -17.78
CA ARG A 259 14.99 -27.87 -18.26
C ARG A 259 14.14 -28.77 -17.35
N SER A 260 14.04 -28.42 -16.07
CA SER A 260 13.25 -29.18 -15.10
C SER A 260 11.75 -28.90 -15.19
N ILE A 261 11.36 -27.84 -15.92
CA ILE A 261 9.98 -27.47 -16.16
C ILE A 261 9.37 -28.45 -17.15
N ASP A 262 8.40 -29.20 -16.66
CA ASP A 262 7.67 -30.24 -17.39
C ASP A 262 6.22 -29.78 -17.53
N ASP A 263 5.71 -29.72 -18.76
CA ASP A 263 4.40 -29.15 -19.09
C ASP A 263 3.27 -30.05 -18.54
N GLY A 264 2.98 -29.92 -17.25
CA GLY A 264 1.98 -30.73 -16.54
C GLY A 264 2.27 -31.05 -15.07
N LYS A 265 3.44 -30.67 -14.54
CA LYS A 265 3.74 -30.83 -13.10
C LYS A 265 3.49 -29.56 -12.32
N THR A 266 3.12 -29.72 -11.05
CA THR A 266 2.96 -28.60 -10.11
C THR A 266 4.31 -28.00 -9.77
N VAL A 267 4.30 -26.70 -9.43
CA VAL A 267 5.48 -26.00 -8.92
C VAL A 267 6.05 -26.74 -7.71
N GLN A 268 5.21 -27.23 -6.80
CA GLN A 268 5.64 -27.99 -5.63
C GLN A 268 6.47 -29.23 -6.01
N SER A 269 5.97 -30.08 -6.92
CA SER A 269 6.68 -31.30 -7.33
C SER A 269 8.03 -30.99 -7.99
N MET A 270 8.09 -29.90 -8.79
CA MET A 270 9.33 -29.45 -9.41
C MET A 270 10.33 -28.96 -8.36
N LEU A 271 9.90 -28.16 -7.39
CA LEU A 271 10.76 -27.65 -6.31
C LEU A 271 11.28 -28.78 -5.40
N GLU A 272 10.44 -29.75 -5.06
CA GLU A 272 10.84 -30.95 -4.30
C GLU A 272 11.94 -31.76 -5.03
N LYS A 273 11.84 -31.87 -6.36
CA LYS A 273 12.85 -32.56 -7.18
C LYS A 273 14.17 -31.79 -7.26
N LEU A 274 14.10 -30.47 -7.38
CA LEU A 274 15.30 -29.62 -7.50
C LEU A 274 16.03 -29.43 -6.17
N ARG A 275 15.33 -29.57 -5.03
CA ARG A 275 15.86 -29.35 -3.67
C ARG A 275 16.60 -28.00 -3.53
N LEU A 276 16.06 -26.97 -4.17
CA LEU A 276 16.62 -25.61 -4.08
C LEU A 276 16.02 -24.89 -2.86
N PRO A 277 16.83 -24.15 -2.10
CA PRO A 277 16.31 -23.33 -1.01
C PRO A 277 15.54 -22.12 -1.58
N ARG A 278 14.72 -21.50 -0.73
CA ARG A 278 13.85 -20.37 -1.09
C ARG A 278 14.64 -19.20 -1.69
N SER A 279 15.82 -18.91 -1.15
CA SER A 279 16.71 -17.86 -1.65
C SER A 279 17.11 -18.02 -3.12
N GLN A 280 17.13 -19.26 -3.63
CA GLN A 280 17.59 -19.57 -4.98
C GLN A 280 16.43 -19.70 -5.96
N TRP A 281 15.39 -20.47 -5.64
CA TRP A 281 14.31 -20.71 -6.61
C TRP A 281 13.39 -19.51 -6.81
N ILE A 282 13.20 -18.65 -5.79
CA ILE A 282 12.32 -17.47 -5.89
C ILE A 282 12.88 -16.47 -6.91
N PRO A 283 14.14 -16.01 -6.82
CA PRO A 283 14.71 -15.11 -7.83
C PRO A 283 14.79 -15.76 -9.21
N LEU A 284 15.14 -17.05 -9.29
CA LEU A 284 15.17 -17.80 -10.55
C LEU A 284 13.83 -17.74 -11.26
N MET A 285 12.75 -18.07 -10.56
CA MET A 285 11.42 -18.09 -11.14
C MET A 285 10.95 -16.69 -11.53
N CYS A 286 11.22 -15.67 -10.72
CA CYS A 286 10.96 -14.28 -11.10
C CYS A 286 11.69 -13.92 -12.38
N ASN A 287 12.95 -14.32 -12.52
CA ASN A 287 13.74 -14.05 -13.72
C ASN A 287 13.13 -14.73 -14.95
N MET A 288 12.78 -16.00 -14.83
CA MET A 288 12.15 -16.75 -15.93
C MET A 288 10.82 -16.12 -16.37
N MET A 289 10.01 -15.60 -15.43
CA MET A 289 8.77 -14.90 -15.77
C MET A 289 9.02 -13.53 -16.42
N ARG A 290 9.98 -12.75 -15.90
CA ARG A 290 10.32 -11.42 -16.45
C ARG A 290 10.95 -11.50 -17.84
N CYS A 291 11.73 -12.55 -18.10
CA CYS A 291 12.28 -12.87 -19.41
C CYS A 291 11.25 -13.56 -20.33
N ASP A 292 9.99 -13.70 -19.91
CA ASP A 292 8.90 -14.28 -20.71
C ASP A 292 9.15 -15.73 -21.19
N LEU A 293 9.95 -16.48 -20.43
CA LEU A 293 10.32 -17.87 -20.75
C LEU A 293 9.28 -18.89 -20.25
N ILE A 294 8.54 -18.53 -19.21
CA ILE A 294 7.59 -19.43 -18.52
C ILE A 294 6.25 -18.74 -18.28
N ALA A 295 5.18 -19.53 -18.29
CA ALA A 295 3.84 -19.11 -17.94
C ALA A 295 3.29 -19.96 -16.79
N LEU A 296 2.48 -19.34 -15.94
CA LEU A 296 1.74 -20.01 -14.88
C LEU A 296 0.35 -20.38 -15.40
N SER A 297 0.01 -21.66 -15.33
CA SER A 297 -1.31 -22.19 -15.69
C SER A 297 -1.96 -22.81 -14.46
N GLN A 298 -3.28 -22.64 -14.31
CA GLN A 298 -3.99 -23.30 -13.21
C GLN A 298 -4.18 -24.78 -13.56
N SER A 299 -3.86 -25.67 -12.60
CA SER A 299 -4.17 -27.09 -12.76
C SER A 299 -5.68 -27.25 -12.86
N THR A 300 -6.17 -27.75 -14.00
CA THR A 300 -7.56 -28.18 -14.16
C THR A 300 -7.85 -29.52 -13.45
N GLY A 301 -6.87 -30.08 -12.71
CA GLY A 301 -6.99 -31.37 -12.04
C GLY A 301 -6.45 -31.39 -10.60
N ALA A 302 -7.37 -31.58 -9.66
CA ALA A 302 -7.21 -32.22 -8.36
C ALA A 302 -6.32 -31.55 -7.27
N ALA A 303 -6.91 -30.55 -6.61
CA ALA A 303 -7.17 -30.65 -5.16
C ALA A 303 -8.51 -29.96 -4.88
N LYS A 304 -9.52 -30.74 -4.46
CA LYS A 304 -10.80 -30.22 -3.98
C LYS A 304 -10.56 -29.44 -2.68
N SER A 305 -10.10 -28.19 -2.79
CA SER A 305 -10.55 -27.19 -1.83
C SER A 305 -12.02 -26.95 -2.15
N ALA A 306 -12.89 -27.03 -1.15
CA ALA A 306 -14.34 -26.82 -1.27
C ALA A 306 -14.71 -25.36 -1.62
N ARG A 307 -13.91 -24.69 -2.43
CA ARG A 307 -14.19 -23.36 -2.96
C ARG A 307 -14.83 -23.54 -4.34
N PRO A 308 -16.07 -23.05 -4.54
CA PRO A 308 -16.70 -23.09 -5.85
C PRO A 308 -15.81 -22.40 -6.89
N ALA A 309 -15.83 -22.92 -8.11
CA ALA A 309 -15.11 -22.32 -9.23
C ALA A 309 -15.57 -20.86 -9.38
N LEU A 310 -14.64 -19.92 -9.26
CA LEU A 310 -14.93 -18.51 -9.45
C LEU A 310 -14.97 -18.24 -10.95
N GLU A 311 -16.16 -17.96 -11.47
CA GLU A 311 -16.26 -17.35 -12.79
C GLU A 311 -15.79 -15.89 -12.69
N PRO A 312 -14.77 -15.48 -13.45
CA PRO A 312 -14.33 -14.10 -13.42
C PRO A 312 -15.45 -13.21 -13.94
N LYS A 313 -16.02 -12.38 -13.05
CA LYS A 313 -16.93 -11.32 -13.45
C LYS A 313 -16.14 -10.33 -14.33
N SER A 314 -16.66 -10.06 -15.52
CA SER A 314 -16.10 -9.02 -16.37
C SER A 314 -16.30 -7.65 -15.70
N ILE A 315 -15.20 -6.95 -15.46
CA ILE A 315 -15.26 -5.56 -15.02
C ILE A 315 -15.45 -4.71 -16.28
N ASP A 316 -16.61 -4.06 -16.41
CA ASP A 316 -16.87 -3.17 -17.54
C ASP A 316 -16.00 -1.92 -17.43
N LYS A 317 -14.88 -1.95 -18.14
CA LYS A 317 -13.95 -0.82 -18.22
C LYS A 317 -14.60 0.43 -18.80
N ARG A 318 -15.64 0.31 -19.64
CA ARG A 318 -16.33 1.47 -20.24
C ARG A 318 -17.16 2.21 -19.19
N ALA A 319 -17.90 1.49 -18.36
CA ALA A 319 -18.61 2.09 -17.22
C ALA A 319 -17.66 2.86 -16.29
N ILE A 320 -16.50 2.26 -15.97
CA ILE A 320 -15.46 2.92 -15.16
C ILE A 320 -14.97 4.20 -15.86
N GLN A 321 -14.64 4.12 -17.16
CA GLN A 321 -14.17 5.29 -17.92
C GLN A 321 -15.22 6.41 -17.96
N ASN A 322 -16.51 6.09 -18.09
CA ASN A 322 -17.57 7.10 -18.11
C ASN A 322 -17.67 7.86 -16.78
N VAL A 323 -17.64 7.14 -15.65
CA VAL A 323 -17.59 7.78 -14.32
C VAL A 323 -16.30 8.60 -14.17
N MET A 324 -15.16 8.06 -14.60
CA MET A 324 -13.89 8.78 -14.51
C MET A 324 -13.86 10.06 -15.35
N MET A 325 -14.55 10.08 -16.49
CA MET A 325 -14.67 11.27 -17.35
C MET A 325 -15.65 12.29 -16.79
N SER A 326 -16.74 11.87 -16.13
CA SER A 326 -17.69 12.79 -15.51
C SER A 326 -17.09 13.60 -14.35
N LEU A 327 -16.06 13.06 -13.71
CA LEU A 327 -15.32 13.72 -12.62
C LEU A 327 -14.22 14.67 -13.12
N ARG A 328 -14.07 14.85 -14.44
CA ARG A 328 -13.01 15.67 -15.06
C ARG A 328 -13.59 16.86 -15.82
N ARG A 329 -12.81 17.94 -15.89
CA ARG A 329 -13.08 19.08 -16.77
C ARG A 329 -12.68 18.71 -18.21
N PRO A 330 -13.60 18.71 -19.19
CA PRO A 330 -13.31 18.32 -20.58
C PRO A 330 -12.16 19.12 -21.22
N GLU A 331 -12.01 20.38 -20.82
CA GLU A 331 -11.09 21.34 -21.43
C GLU A 331 -9.62 21.04 -21.08
N THR A 332 -9.39 20.47 -19.90
CA THR A 332 -8.03 20.23 -19.34
C THR A 332 -7.74 18.75 -19.07
N GLY A 333 -8.78 17.92 -18.98
CA GLY A 333 -8.68 16.51 -18.55
C GLY A 333 -8.36 16.32 -17.07
N LEU A 334 -8.28 17.39 -16.28
CA LEU A 334 -8.04 17.34 -14.84
C LEU A 334 -9.30 17.01 -14.06
N PHE A 335 -9.15 16.38 -12.90
CA PHE A 335 -10.27 16.21 -11.97
C PHE A 335 -10.80 17.57 -11.50
N THR A 336 -12.11 17.62 -11.22
CA THR A 336 -12.74 18.79 -10.62
C THR A 336 -12.34 18.94 -9.15
N TYR A 337 -12.48 20.15 -8.61
CA TYR A 337 -12.21 20.40 -7.19
C TYR A 337 -13.08 19.55 -6.24
N PRO A 338 -14.41 19.38 -6.47
CA PRO A 338 -15.21 18.47 -5.66
C PRO A 338 -14.74 17.01 -5.75
N ALA A 339 -14.33 16.55 -6.94
CA ALA A 339 -13.77 15.21 -7.09
C ALA A 339 -12.47 15.06 -6.28
N PHE A 340 -11.59 16.05 -6.33
CA PHE A 340 -10.37 16.08 -5.52
C PHE A 340 -10.66 15.96 -4.03
N LEU A 341 -11.59 16.75 -3.49
CA LEU A 341 -11.97 16.68 -2.07
C LEU A 341 -12.50 15.29 -1.70
N TYR A 342 -13.37 14.72 -2.53
CA TYR A 342 -13.89 13.36 -2.32
C TYR A 342 -12.76 12.33 -2.24
N PHE A 343 -11.84 12.32 -3.22
CA PHE A 343 -10.75 11.35 -3.23
C PHE A 343 -9.73 11.58 -2.11
N LEU A 344 -9.51 12.84 -1.73
CA LEU A 344 -8.66 13.19 -0.60
C LEU A 344 -9.21 12.63 0.72
N GLU A 345 -10.51 12.80 0.97
CA GLU A 345 -11.18 12.24 2.15
C GLU A 345 -11.11 10.70 2.16
N GLN A 346 -11.38 10.07 1.02
CA GLN A 346 -11.27 8.61 0.91
C GLN A 346 -9.85 8.11 1.18
N GLU A 347 -8.84 8.82 0.67
CA GLU A 347 -7.45 8.47 0.94
C GLU A 347 -7.07 8.71 2.39
N TYR A 348 -7.53 9.79 3.01
CA TYR A 348 -7.33 10.06 4.44
C TYR A 348 -7.81 8.90 5.31
N PHE A 349 -9.00 8.36 5.06
CA PHE A 349 -9.51 7.19 5.78
C PHE A 349 -8.73 5.89 5.50
N ARG A 350 -8.13 5.74 4.31
CA ARG A 350 -7.22 4.63 4.01
C ARG A 350 -5.89 4.77 4.74
N GLY A 351 -5.31 5.96 4.72
CA GLY A 351 -4.05 6.30 5.39
C GLY A 351 -4.13 6.08 6.90
N TYR A 352 -5.22 6.53 7.52
CA TYR A 352 -5.46 6.35 8.95
C TYR A 352 -5.45 4.88 9.38
N ARG A 353 -6.09 3.98 8.62
CA ARG A 353 -6.13 2.53 8.93
C ARG A 353 -4.81 1.81 8.62
N SER A 354 -4.12 2.23 7.57
CA SER A 354 -2.90 1.56 7.09
C SER A 354 -1.60 2.16 7.64
N ALA A 355 -1.70 3.22 8.46
CA ALA A 355 -0.59 4.06 8.89
C ALA A 355 0.30 4.54 7.72
N SER A 356 -0.29 4.72 6.53
CA SER A 356 0.43 5.19 5.35
C SER A 356 0.34 6.71 5.20
N PRO A 357 1.44 7.38 4.85
CA PRO A 357 1.47 8.84 4.74
C PRO A 357 0.77 9.31 3.47
N ILE A 358 0.14 10.49 3.55
CA ILE A 358 -0.50 11.14 2.41
C ILE A 358 0.10 12.53 2.29
N SER A 359 0.58 12.86 1.10
CA SER A 359 1.03 14.23 0.80
C SER A 359 0.08 14.87 -0.19
N ILE A 360 -0.19 16.16 0.02
CA ILE A 360 -0.81 17.00 -0.99
C ILE A 360 0.19 18.05 -1.46
N VAL A 361 0.07 18.40 -2.74
CA VAL A 361 0.81 19.52 -3.32
C VAL A 361 -0.19 20.46 -3.95
N VAL A 362 -0.36 21.65 -3.37
CA VAL A 362 -1.14 22.73 -3.97
C VAL A 362 -0.16 23.61 -4.73
N PHE A 363 -0.43 23.88 -6.00
CA PHE A 363 0.52 24.60 -6.85
C PHE A 363 -0.15 25.43 -7.93
N GLN A 364 0.60 26.41 -8.42
CA GLN A 364 0.19 27.23 -9.55
C GLN A 364 1.25 27.22 -10.65
N MET A 365 0.77 27.41 -11.88
CA MET A 365 1.58 27.60 -13.08
C MET A 365 1.11 28.89 -13.75
N ARG A 366 2.01 29.87 -13.86
CA ARG A 366 1.70 31.24 -14.32
C ARG A 366 2.75 31.75 -15.30
N MET A 367 2.38 32.74 -16.11
CA MET A 367 3.31 33.53 -16.91
C MET A 367 3.55 34.86 -16.22
N ALA A 368 4.82 35.22 -16.00
CA ALA A 368 5.20 36.55 -15.59
C ALA A 368 5.10 37.50 -16.79
N SER A 369 4.32 38.58 -16.63
CA SER A 369 4.14 39.64 -17.62
C SER A 369 4.55 40.99 -17.00
N GLY A 370 5.29 41.81 -17.74
CA GLY A 370 5.82 43.10 -17.25
C GLY A 370 7.26 43.03 -16.75
N ASN A 371 7.97 44.17 -16.81
CA ASN A 371 9.41 44.26 -16.51
C ASN A 371 9.72 44.76 -15.08
N LEU A 372 8.93 45.70 -14.54
CA LEU A 372 9.21 46.37 -13.27
C LEU A 372 8.42 45.75 -12.09
N ASP A 373 7.15 45.40 -12.33
CA ASP A 373 6.30 44.63 -11.43
C ASP A 373 5.70 43.45 -12.21
N PRO A 374 6.30 42.25 -12.13
CA PRO A 374 5.84 41.10 -12.90
C PRO A 374 4.47 40.64 -12.40
N VAL A 375 3.43 40.88 -13.20
CA VAL A 375 2.08 40.33 -12.98
C VAL A 375 2.07 38.87 -13.39
N ARG A 376 1.58 37.99 -12.52
CA ARG A 376 1.50 36.55 -12.77
C ARG A 376 0.14 36.19 -13.36
N GLU A 377 0.09 35.98 -14.67
CA GLU A 377 -1.12 35.66 -15.41
C GLU A 377 -1.32 34.14 -15.52
N PRO A 378 -2.58 33.65 -15.55
CA PRO A 378 -2.87 32.24 -15.77
C PRO A 378 -2.39 31.77 -17.14
N LEU A 379 -1.97 30.50 -17.22
CA LEU A 379 -1.57 29.90 -18.50
C LEU A 379 -2.76 29.77 -19.46
N PRO A 380 -2.55 29.95 -20.77
CA PRO A 380 -3.55 29.61 -21.77
C PRO A 380 -3.96 28.15 -21.67
N LEU A 381 -5.24 27.85 -21.95
CA LEU A 381 -5.80 26.50 -21.82
C LEU A 381 -4.99 25.43 -22.55
N ALA A 382 -4.51 25.72 -23.76
CA ALA A 382 -3.69 24.80 -24.54
C ALA A 382 -2.34 24.48 -23.86
N ALA A 383 -1.73 25.45 -23.18
CA ALA A 383 -0.50 25.25 -22.41
C ALA A 383 -0.76 24.43 -21.14
N VAL A 384 -1.91 24.64 -20.49
CA VAL A 384 -2.35 23.82 -19.35
C VAL A 384 -2.52 22.36 -19.79
N SER A 385 -3.22 22.10 -20.90
CA SER A 385 -3.42 20.73 -21.41
C SER A 385 -2.10 20.03 -21.74
N GLU A 386 -1.12 20.74 -22.32
CA GLU A 386 0.22 20.20 -22.55
C GLU A 386 0.97 19.92 -21.24
N ALA A 387 0.89 20.83 -20.26
CA ALA A 387 1.48 20.64 -18.94
C ALA A 387 0.89 19.40 -18.23
N VAL A 388 -0.44 19.25 -18.25
CA VAL A 388 -1.17 18.11 -17.71
C VAL A 388 -0.72 16.81 -18.39
N ARG A 389 -0.56 16.81 -19.72
CA ARG A 389 -0.06 15.65 -20.47
C ARG A 389 1.35 15.24 -20.03
N ARG A 390 2.25 16.20 -19.82
CA ARG A 390 3.62 15.94 -19.35
C ARG A 390 3.64 15.41 -17.91
N ILE A 391 2.90 16.04 -17.00
CA ILE A 391 2.78 15.59 -15.60
C ILE A 391 2.18 14.18 -15.55
N SER A 392 1.17 13.91 -16.38
CA SER A 392 0.52 12.60 -16.44
C SER A 392 1.46 11.45 -16.84
N ARG A 393 2.56 11.74 -17.56
CA ARG A 393 3.58 10.73 -17.93
C ARG A 393 4.58 10.43 -16.82
N VAL A 394 4.78 11.37 -15.89
CA VAL A 394 5.76 11.23 -14.79
C VAL A 394 5.12 10.87 -13.45
N LYS A 395 3.82 11.15 -13.27
CA LYS A 395 3.07 10.75 -12.09
C LYS A 395 2.76 9.25 -12.10
N ARG A 396 2.55 8.65 -10.92
CA ARG A 396 2.08 7.26 -10.79
C ARG A 396 0.60 7.15 -11.17
N HIS A 397 0.14 5.93 -11.44
CA HIS A 397 -1.26 5.69 -11.79
C HIS A 397 -2.22 5.99 -10.62
N VAL A 398 -1.73 5.87 -9.39
CA VAL A 398 -2.47 6.18 -8.15
C VAL A 398 -2.47 7.67 -7.79
N ASP A 399 -1.51 8.44 -8.32
CA ASP A 399 -1.44 9.88 -8.07
C ASP A 399 -2.59 10.57 -8.81
N MET A 400 -3.26 11.50 -8.14
CA MET A 400 -4.37 12.27 -8.71
C MET A 400 -3.94 13.71 -8.93
N MET A 401 -4.31 14.30 -10.07
CA MET A 401 -4.12 15.71 -10.40
C MET A 401 -5.47 16.36 -10.68
N ALA A 402 -5.72 17.51 -10.07
CA ALA A 402 -7.01 18.18 -10.13
C ALA A 402 -6.87 19.70 -10.24
N HIS A 403 -7.95 20.36 -10.63
CA HIS A 403 -8.13 21.79 -10.36
C HIS A 403 -8.33 22.00 -8.87
N TYR A 404 -7.69 23.03 -8.34
CA TYR A 404 -7.86 23.52 -6.99
C TYR A 404 -8.43 24.93 -7.07
N GLU A 405 -9.69 25.07 -6.65
CA GLU A 405 -10.44 26.32 -6.72
C GLU A 405 -10.45 26.96 -8.14
N THR A 406 -10.03 28.23 -8.26
CA THR A 406 -10.18 29.01 -9.49
C THR A 406 -9.09 28.72 -10.53
N PHE A 407 -7.82 28.93 -10.17
CA PHE A 407 -6.70 28.87 -11.12
C PHE A 407 -5.53 28.02 -10.63
N ASP A 408 -5.68 27.40 -9.47
CA ASP A 408 -4.64 26.57 -8.88
C ASP A 408 -4.90 25.10 -9.20
N TYR A 409 -3.91 24.28 -8.87
CA TYR A 409 -3.91 22.86 -9.13
C TYR A 409 -3.50 22.13 -7.87
N ALA A 410 -4.00 20.92 -7.73
CA ALA A 410 -3.62 20.05 -6.63
C ALA A 410 -3.15 18.69 -7.15
N LEU A 411 -2.16 18.14 -6.46
CA LEU A 411 -1.79 16.74 -6.53
C LEU A 411 -2.09 16.07 -5.20
N LEU A 412 -2.77 14.93 -5.27
CA LEU A 412 -2.91 13.99 -4.17
C LEU A 412 -1.92 12.85 -4.41
N LEU A 413 -1.05 12.62 -3.43
CA LEU A 413 0.03 11.61 -3.47
C LEU A 413 -0.18 10.59 -2.36
N PRO A 414 -0.90 9.49 -2.63
CA PRO A 414 -1.04 8.37 -1.70
C PRO A 414 0.30 7.75 -1.32
N ASN A 415 0.39 7.23 -0.09
CA ASN A 415 1.58 6.54 0.44
C ASN A 415 2.90 7.28 0.16
N THR A 416 2.88 8.61 0.33
CA THR A 416 4.00 9.49 0.01
C THR A 416 4.24 10.44 1.17
N LYS A 417 5.49 10.46 1.64
CA LYS A 417 6.00 11.38 2.68
C LYS A 417 6.34 12.74 2.08
N THR A 418 6.49 13.75 2.93
CA THR A 418 6.77 15.13 2.51
C THR A 418 8.02 15.24 1.63
N SER A 419 9.08 14.49 1.95
CA SER A 419 10.32 14.46 1.14
C SER A 419 10.10 13.88 -0.27
N GLY A 420 9.26 12.85 -0.39
CA GLY A 420 8.88 12.27 -1.67
C GLY A 420 8.06 13.23 -2.53
N ALA A 421 7.16 13.99 -1.89
CA ALA A 421 6.38 15.04 -2.54
C ALA A 421 7.29 16.17 -3.08
N ALA A 422 8.29 16.62 -2.31
CA ALA A 422 9.25 17.62 -2.76
C ALA A 422 10.09 17.18 -3.97
N ILE A 423 10.58 15.94 -3.94
CA ILE A 423 11.30 15.35 -5.08
C ILE A 423 10.38 15.31 -6.31
N PHE A 424 9.11 14.97 -6.11
CA PHE A 424 8.15 14.91 -7.20
C PHE A 424 7.82 16.29 -7.78
N ALA A 425 7.59 17.30 -6.94
CA ALA A 425 7.40 18.69 -7.35
C ALA A 425 8.61 19.21 -8.16
N THR A 426 9.83 18.90 -7.70
CA THR A 426 11.07 19.24 -8.44
C THR A 426 11.10 18.57 -9.81
N ARG A 427 10.69 17.30 -9.90
CA ARG A 427 10.61 16.57 -11.17
C ARG A 427 9.58 17.17 -12.11
N ILE A 428 8.41 17.59 -11.60
CA ILE A 428 7.39 18.28 -12.39
C ILE A 428 7.98 19.56 -12.98
N MET A 429 8.57 20.42 -12.14
CA MET A 429 9.17 21.69 -12.59
C MET A 429 10.20 21.47 -13.70
N LYS A 430 11.14 20.53 -13.52
CA LYS A 430 12.13 20.18 -14.55
C LYS A 430 11.49 19.66 -15.85
N THR A 431 10.43 18.87 -15.74
CA THR A 431 9.72 18.30 -16.90
C THR A 431 8.98 19.39 -17.70
N LEU A 432 8.40 20.37 -17.01
CA LEU A 432 7.69 21.47 -17.65
C LEU A 432 8.65 22.48 -18.29
N ALA A 433 9.77 22.78 -17.63
CA ALA A 433 10.80 23.70 -18.11
C ALA A 433 11.69 23.12 -19.23
N ALA A 434 11.64 21.81 -19.48
CA ALA A 434 12.51 21.16 -20.47
C ALA A 434 12.29 21.64 -21.92
N SER A 435 11.09 22.11 -22.26
CA SER A 435 10.79 22.63 -23.60
C SER A 435 9.49 23.45 -23.64
N PRO A 436 9.35 24.37 -24.62
CA PRO A 436 8.11 24.92 -25.15
C PRO A 436 6.79 24.32 -24.66
N LEU A 437 5.94 24.92 -23.80
CA LEU A 437 4.57 24.38 -23.62
C LEU A 437 3.72 24.68 -24.86
N LEU A 438 3.93 25.84 -25.46
CA LEU A 438 3.39 26.23 -26.75
C LEU A 438 4.50 26.88 -27.61
N PRO A 439 4.39 26.83 -28.95
CA PRO A 439 5.30 27.56 -29.83
C PRO A 439 5.31 29.06 -29.50
N GLY A 440 6.51 29.66 -29.37
CA GLY A 440 6.68 31.07 -29.05
C GLY A 440 6.48 31.45 -27.58
N MET A 441 6.24 30.48 -26.69
CA MET A 441 6.19 30.74 -25.24
C MET A 441 7.61 30.91 -24.67
N ASP A 442 7.82 32.05 -24.02
CA ASP A 442 9.05 32.36 -23.29
C ASP A 442 9.11 31.58 -21.97
N MET A 443 10.07 30.65 -21.87
CA MET A 443 10.24 29.78 -20.71
C MET A 443 10.81 30.50 -19.49
N ASP A 444 11.56 31.58 -19.69
CA ASP A 444 12.16 32.34 -18.58
C ASP A 444 11.10 33.10 -17.78
N LYS A 445 9.93 33.31 -18.38
CA LYS A 445 8.76 33.93 -17.76
C LYS A 445 7.82 32.92 -17.09
N LEU A 446 8.09 31.62 -17.21
CA LEU A 446 7.25 30.58 -16.61
C LEU A 446 7.52 30.50 -15.10
N SER A 447 6.52 30.87 -14.31
CA SER A 447 6.60 30.91 -12.85
C SER A 447 5.84 29.74 -12.23
N PHE A 448 6.48 29.11 -11.24
CA PHE A 448 5.91 28.04 -10.44
C PHE A 448 5.90 28.41 -8.96
N ALA A 449 4.88 27.96 -8.24
CA ALA A 449 4.89 27.94 -6.78
C ALA A 449 4.19 26.66 -6.31
N PHE A 450 4.87 25.86 -5.49
CA PHE A 450 4.41 24.60 -4.93
C PHE A 450 4.42 24.69 -3.40
N GLY A 451 3.26 24.46 -2.80
CA GLY A 451 3.08 24.29 -1.37
C GLY A 451 2.79 22.83 -1.04
N ILE A 452 3.53 22.27 -0.09
CA ILE A 452 3.44 20.86 0.27
C ILE A 452 3.08 20.75 1.75
N ALA A 453 2.07 19.92 2.04
CA ALA A 453 1.75 19.49 3.39
C ALA A 453 1.42 17.99 3.39
N SER A 454 1.59 17.34 4.54
CA SER A 454 1.47 15.89 4.64
C SER A 454 0.87 15.43 5.97
N ILE A 455 0.14 14.31 5.91
CA ILE A 455 -0.31 13.56 7.08
C ILE A 455 0.51 12.27 7.17
N PRO A 456 0.99 11.85 8.35
CA PRO A 456 0.83 12.52 9.66
C PRO A 456 1.94 13.53 9.99
N GLU A 457 2.88 13.82 9.08
CA GLU A 457 4.09 14.62 9.37
C GLU A 457 3.78 16.04 9.86
N ASP A 458 2.85 16.75 9.20
CA ASP A 458 2.51 18.14 9.52
C ASP A 458 1.21 18.22 10.34
N PHE A 459 0.23 17.38 10.01
CA PHE A 459 -1.11 17.41 10.62
C PHE A 459 -1.70 16.01 10.79
N LEU A 460 -2.72 15.93 11.65
CA LEU A 460 -3.62 14.79 11.74
C LEU A 460 -5.01 15.11 11.19
N ASP A 461 -5.34 16.39 10.97
CA ASP A 461 -6.65 16.84 10.51
C ASP A 461 -6.64 17.20 9.02
N LEU A 462 -7.66 16.76 8.30
CA LEU A 462 -7.78 16.94 6.85
C LEU A 462 -7.98 18.40 6.43
N SER A 463 -8.73 19.19 7.22
CA SER A 463 -8.98 20.60 6.92
C SER A 463 -7.71 21.44 7.11
N LEU A 464 -6.93 21.14 8.16
CA LEU A 464 -5.63 21.78 8.38
C LEU A 464 -4.61 21.43 7.31
N LEU A 465 -4.62 20.19 6.81
CA LEU A 465 -3.74 19.76 5.73
C LEU A 465 -3.88 20.66 4.48
N LEU A 466 -5.11 20.93 4.04
CA LEU A 466 -5.39 21.78 2.88
C LEU A 466 -4.92 23.21 3.11
N SER A 467 -5.30 23.80 4.25
CA SER A 467 -4.90 25.15 4.63
C SER A 467 -3.38 25.30 4.67
N ALA A 468 -2.68 24.31 5.22
CA ALA A 468 -1.23 24.31 5.29
C ALA A 468 -0.53 24.26 3.93
N ALA A 469 -1.01 23.43 3.01
CA ALA A 469 -0.47 23.39 1.66
C ALA A 469 -0.70 24.73 0.93
N GLU A 470 -1.83 25.39 1.17
CA GLU A 470 -2.11 26.71 0.61
C GLU A 470 -1.18 27.78 1.20
N VAL A 471 -1.00 27.82 2.51
CA VAL A 471 -0.05 28.71 3.19
C VAL A 471 1.37 28.50 2.66
N ALA A 472 1.80 27.25 2.49
CA ALA A 472 3.09 26.93 1.90
C ALA A 472 3.20 27.39 0.44
N LYS A 473 2.16 27.24 -0.38
CA LYS A 473 2.15 27.74 -1.75
C LYS A 473 2.25 29.27 -1.78
N ASN A 474 1.52 29.95 -0.88
CA ASN A 474 1.57 31.41 -0.76
C ASN A 474 2.95 31.89 -0.30
N ALA A 475 3.62 31.17 0.60
CA ALA A 475 5.01 31.44 0.97
C ALA A 475 5.98 31.22 -0.21
N ALA A 476 5.78 30.15 -1.00
CA ALA A 476 6.58 29.86 -2.20
C ALA A 476 6.49 30.98 -3.26
N MET A 477 5.34 31.68 -3.34
CA MET A 477 5.18 32.81 -4.26
C MET A 477 6.11 33.99 -3.97
N ASN A 478 6.49 34.17 -2.71
CA ASN A 478 7.29 35.29 -2.22
C ASN A 478 8.72 34.87 -1.83
N SER A 479 9.06 33.61 -2.08
CA SER A 479 10.35 33.00 -1.74
C SER A 479 11.20 32.80 -2.99
N PRO A 480 12.55 32.84 -2.88
CA PRO A 480 13.42 32.41 -3.98
C PRO A 480 13.27 30.91 -4.30
N SER A 481 12.75 30.11 -3.38
CA SER A 481 12.46 28.69 -3.63
C SER A 481 11.02 28.52 -4.12
N PRO A 482 10.82 27.96 -5.33
CA PRO A 482 9.47 27.72 -5.86
C PRO A 482 8.77 26.54 -5.18
N ILE A 483 9.46 25.80 -4.31
CA ILE A 483 8.91 24.69 -3.54
C ILE A 483 9.09 25.00 -2.06
N VAL A 484 7.99 25.03 -1.31
CA VAL A 484 7.99 25.24 0.15
C VAL A 484 7.22 24.11 0.81
N LEU A 485 7.82 23.54 1.85
CA LEU A 485 7.18 22.59 2.74
C LEU A 485 6.56 23.38 3.90
N TYR A 486 5.34 23.02 4.31
CA TYR A 486 4.69 23.71 5.42
C TYR A 486 5.54 23.67 6.70
N LYS A 487 6.13 22.51 7.05
CA LYS A 487 7.03 22.37 8.21
C LYS A 487 8.26 23.28 8.22
N ASP A 488 8.64 23.85 7.08
CA ASP A 488 9.81 24.73 6.97
C ASP A 488 9.44 26.21 7.15
N ILE A 489 8.14 26.53 7.26
CA ILE A 489 7.63 27.89 7.51
C ILE A 489 7.78 28.20 9.00
N LYS A 490 8.45 29.31 9.32
CA LYS A 490 8.72 29.75 10.70
C LYS A 490 7.65 30.67 11.25
#